data_AF-A0A1F2TYI7-F1
#
_entry.id   AF-A0A1F2TYI7-F1
#
_cell.length_a   1.000
_cell.length_b   1.000
_cell.length_c   1.000
_cell.angle_alpha   90.00
_cell.angle_beta   90.00
_cell.angle_gamma   90.00
#
_symmetry.space_group_name_H-M   'P 1'
#
loop_
_entity.id
_entity.type
_entity.pdbx_description
1 polymer ?
#
loop_
_entity_poly.entity_id
_entity_poly.type
_entity_poly.pdbx_seq_one_letter_code
_entity_poly.pdbx_strand_id
1 'polypeptide(L)'
;MSTFVMGCCRAYRRIARAFPHQYRAICGDGLEQLGEDLVPRVWQQQGVVGLIRLFGDLALRLPCEHFSTWADRLREATMPDDFFEGTWRATQSEASQWKVDRPAPQQAYLRFEPTDTGYLMVAYGVVNGEACAERPQMIIADGRRRPLLDLNGRPIPGVPAGAMTFGSRPDPQTLELGSDVDGQVLGAGRYKVSADGKTLTVTNKGSGPKGPFEVVMVLERVVPDPY
;
A
#
# COMPACT_ATOMS: atom_id res chain seq x y z
N MET A 1 -19.34 24.39 -35.94
CA MET A 1 -19.15 23.87 -34.56
C MET A 1 -18.32 24.89 -33.78
N SER A 2 -18.82 25.39 -32.65
CA SER A 2 -18.25 26.56 -31.94
C SER A 2 -16.86 26.26 -31.36
N THR A 3 -15.93 27.22 -31.51
CA THR A 3 -14.55 27.18 -30.98
C THR A 3 -14.50 26.89 -29.48
N PHE A 4 -15.57 27.24 -28.76
CA PHE A 4 -15.75 26.98 -27.33
C PHE A 4 -16.07 25.51 -27.02
N VAL A 5 -16.85 24.83 -27.87
CA VAL A 5 -17.15 23.39 -27.75
C VAL A 5 -15.89 22.56 -27.98
N MET A 6 -15.05 22.95 -28.96
CA MET A 6 -13.73 22.35 -29.12
C MET A 6 -12.81 22.63 -27.93
N GLY A 7 -12.94 23.80 -27.28
CA GLY A 7 -12.23 24.15 -26.04
C GLY A 7 -12.61 23.24 -24.87
N CYS A 8 -13.90 23.04 -24.62
CA CYS A 8 -14.40 22.14 -23.57
C CYS A 8 -14.06 20.68 -23.86
N CYS A 9 -14.20 20.20 -25.09
CA CYS A 9 -13.76 18.85 -25.47
C CYS A 9 -12.24 18.68 -25.33
N ARG A 10 -11.44 19.72 -25.58
CA ARG A 10 -9.98 19.70 -25.35
C ARG A 10 -9.65 19.71 -23.87
N ALA A 11 -10.34 20.51 -23.04
CA ALA A 11 -10.16 20.53 -21.60
C ALA A 11 -10.55 19.18 -20.98
N TYR A 12 -11.70 18.64 -21.38
CA TYR A 12 -12.15 17.29 -21.00
C TYR A 12 -11.15 16.22 -21.45
N ARG A 13 -10.69 16.23 -22.71
CA ARG A 13 -9.63 15.32 -23.17
C ARG A 13 -8.32 15.49 -22.40
N ARG A 14 -8.00 16.69 -21.93
CA ARG A 14 -6.76 16.97 -21.19
C ARG A 14 -6.85 16.45 -19.76
N ILE A 15 -8.01 16.59 -19.13
CA ILE A 15 -8.33 16.00 -17.83
C ILE A 15 -8.39 14.47 -17.95
N ALA A 16 -9.10 13.93 -18.95
CA ALA A 16 -9.18 12.49 -19.22
C ALA A 16 -7.84 11.85 -19.66
N ARG A 17 -6.89 12.65 -20.19
CA ARG A 17 -5.52 12.22 -20.50
C ARG A 17 -4.56 12.35 -19.32
N ALA A 18 -4.91 13.13 -18.31
CA ALA A 18 -4.19 13.19 -17.04
C ALA A 18 -4.54 12.00 -16.12
N PHE A 19 -5.58 11.23 -16.44
CA PHE A 19 -5.87 9.95 -15.80
C PHE A 19 -4.95 8.84 -16.35
N PRO A 20 -4.43 7.94 -15.49
CA PRO A 20 -3.58 6.83 -15.91
C PRO A 20 -4.25 5.95 -16.97
N HIS A 21 -3.48 5.40 -17.90
CA HIS A 21 -3.94 4.60 -19.04
C HIS A 21 -4.90 3.43 -18.69
N GLN A 22 -4.85 2.91 -17.46
CA GLN A 22 -5.75 1.87 -16.96
C GLN A 22 -7.18 2.38 -16.64
N TYR A 23 -7.38 3.68 -16.39
CA TYR A 23 -8.71 4.28 -16.20
C TYR A 23 -9.50 4.40 -17.51
N ARG A 24 -8.82 4.46 -18.66
CA ARG A 24 -9.45 4.50 -19.99
C ARG A 24 -10.19 3.20 -20.33
N ALA A 25 -9.70 2.06 -19.88
CA ALA A 25 -10.31 0.77 -20.21
C ALA A 25 -11.59 0.48 -19.41
N ILE A 26 -11.76 1.09 -18.23
CA ILE A 26 -12.87 0.79 -17.30
C ILE A 26 -13.95 1.88 -17.32
N CYS A 27 -13.56 3.14 -17.49
CA CYS A 27 -14.48 4.27 -17.53
C CYS A 27 -14.61 4.91 -18.92
N GLY A 28 -13.65 4.69 -19.83
CA GLY A 28 -13.53 5.41 -21.09
C GLY A 28 -14.65 5.10 -22.07
N ASP A 29 -14.89 3.82 -22.39
CA ASP A 29 -15.83 3.46 -23.46
C ASP A 29 -17.29 3.84 -23.11
N GLY A 30 -17.69 3.70 -21.85
CA GLY A 30 -19.04 4.05 -21.39
C GLY A 30 -19.29 5.55 -21.18
N LEU A 31 -18.28 6.31 -20.71
CA LEU A 31 -18.41 7.76 -20.50
C LEU A 31 -18.12 8.57 -21.78
N GLU A 32 -17.30 8.08 -22.70
CA GLU A 32 -17.13 8.73 -24.02
C GLU A 32 -18.43 8.64 -24.82
N GLN A 33 -19.10 7.48 -24.84
CA GLN A 33 -20.36 7.32 -25.57
C GLN A 33 -21.51 8.12 -24.94
N LEU A 34 -21.59 8.12 -23.59
CA LEU A 34 -22.58 8.90 -22.84
C LEU A 34 -22.31 10.43 -22.93
N GLY A 35 -21.03 10.81 -23.01
CA GLY A 35 -20.57 12.18 -23.24
C GLY A 35 -20.83 12.69 -24.67
N GLU A 36 -20.66 11.86 -25.68
CA GLU A 36 -20.94 12.21 -27.08
C GLU A 36 -22.45 12.35 -27.35
N ASP A 37 -23.30 11.55 -26.70
CA ASP A 37 -24.76 11.57 -26.93
C ASP A 37 -25.55 12.59 -26.08
N LEU A 38 -25.18 12.78 -24.80
CA LEU A 38 -25.98 13.59 -23.86
C LEU A 38 -25.50 15.04 -23.73
N VAL A 39 -24.18 15.30 -23.81
CA VAL A 39 -23.61 16.64 -23.62
C VAL A 39 -24.11 17.64 -24.68
N PRO A 40 -24.21 17.31 -25.98
CA PRO A 40 -24.74 18.24 -26.98
C PRO A 40 -26.24 18.56 -26.76
N ARG A 41 -27.03 17.58 -26.31
CA ARG A 41 -28.48 17.73 -26.10
C ARG A 41 -28.81 18.55 -24.86
N VAL A 42 -28.11 18.28 -23.74
CA VAL A 42 -28.29 19.04 -22.49
C VAL A 42 -27.77 20.47 -22.64
N TRP A 43 -26.69 20.68 -23.39
CA TRP A 43 -26.20 22.02 -23.71
C TRP A 43 -27.20 22.82 -24.54
N GLN A 44 -27.78 22.23 -25.59
CA GLN A 44 -28.77 22.92 -26.42
C GLN A 44 -30.05 23.29 -25.66
N GLN A 45 -30.46 22.50 -24.68
CA GLN A 45 -31.72 22.74 -23.96
C GLN A 45 -31.56 23.54 -22.65
N GLN A 46 -30.41 23.43 -21.97
CA GLN A 46 -30.24 23.94 -20.59
C GLN A 46 -28.89 24.63 -20.33
N GLY A 47 -28.04 24.75 -21.35
CA GLY A 47 -26.75 25.45 -21.26
C GLY A 47 -25.82 24.93 -20.15
N VAL A 48 -24.93 25.80 -19.67
CA VAL A 48 -23.89 25.48 -18.66
C VAL A 48 -24.49 24.96 -17.35
N VAL A 49 -25.63 25.50 -16.94
CA VAL A 49 -26.27 25.17 -15.65
C VAL A 49 -26.86 23.76 -15.67
N GLY A 50 -27.46 23.34 -16.79
CA GLY A 50 -27.92 21.96 -16.98
C GLY A 50 -26.78 20.95 -16.94
N LEU A 51 -25.61 21.32 -17.49
CA LEU A 51 -24.42 20.47 -17.42
C LEU A 51 -23.93 20.28 -15.97
N ILE A 52 -23.84 21.37 -15.21
CA ILE A 52 -23.39 21.33 -13.81
C ILE A 52 -24.35 20.49 -12.96
N ARG A 53 -25.66 20.63 -13.17
CA ARG A 53 -26.67 19.81 -12.49
C ARG A 53 -26.60 18.34 -12.88
N LEU A 54 -26.40 18.02 -14.16
CA LEU A 54 -26.28 16.63 -14.63
C LEU A 54 -25.10 15.91 -13.95
N PHE A 55 -23.94 16.57 -13.88
CA PHE A 55 -22.76 16.00 -13.21
C PHE A 55 -22.94 15.94 -11.69
N GLY A 56 -23.61 16.92 -11.09
CA GLY A 56 -23.97 16.91 -9.67
C GLY A 56 -24.91 15.77 -9.32
N ASP A 57 -25.96 15.55 -10.12
CA ASP A 57 -26.94 14.46 -9.90
C ASP A 57 -26.33 13.08 -10.14
N LEU A 58 -25.41 12.93 -11.09
CA LEU A 58 -24.70 11.68 -11.33
C LEU A 58 -23.77 11.33 -10.15
N ALA A 59 -23.12 12.34 -9.56
CA ALA A 59 -22.31 12.17 -8.36
C ALA A 59 -23.16 11.83 -7.12
N LEU A 60 -24.41 12.28 -7.08
CA LEU A 60 -25.35 12.07 -5.95
C LEU A 60 -26.20 10.78 -6.07
N ARG A 61 -26.43 10.24 -7.28
CA ARG A 61 -27.24 9.03 -7.52
C ARG A 61 -26.44 7.73 -7.63
N LEU A 62 -25.12 7.79 -7.50
CA LEU A 62 -24.31 6.57 -7.34
C LEU A 62 -24.60 5.99 -5.94
N PRO A 63 -25.14 4.75 -5.83
CA PRO A 63 -25.64 4.22 -4.56
C PRO A 63 -24.55 4.13 -3.50
N CYS A 64 -24.85 4.58 -2.28
CA CYS A 64 -23.96 4.62 -1.12
C CYS A 64 -23.37 3.25 -0.69
N GLU A 65 -23.80 2.14 -1.28
CA GLU A 65 -23.20 0.81 -1.06
C GLU A 65 -21.92 0.55 -1.91
N HIS A 66 -21.49 1.52 -2.70
CA HIS A 66 -20.15 1.57 -3.31
C HIS A 66 -19.26 2.69 -2.74
N PHE A 67 -19.74 3.41 -1.73
CA PHE A 67 -19.01 4.53 -1.14
C PHE A 67 -17.83 4.07 -0.26
N SER A 68 -17.83 2.83 0.24
CA SER A 68 -16.68 2.25 0.94
C SER A 68 -15.49 2.04 0.00
N THR A 69 -15.72 1.51 -1.21
CA THR A 69 -14.67 1.36 -2.23
C THR A 69 -14.26 2.70 -2.87
N TRP A 70 -15.14 3.71 -2.86
CA TRP A 70 -14.80 5.07 -3.30
C TRP A 70 -14.03 5.86 -2.22
N ALA A 71 -14.32 5.65 -0.94
CA ALA A 71 -13.55 6.16 0.19
C ALA A 71 -12.15 5.53 0.26
N ASP A 72 -12.03 4.22 -0.04
CA ASP A 72 -10.73 3.55 -0.16
C ASP A 72 -9.91 4.08 -1.35
N ARG A 73 -10.55 4.39 -2.49
CA ARG A 73 -9.86 5.02 -3.65
C ARG A 73 -9.56 6.51 -3.48
N LEU A 74 -10.37 7.26 -2.75
CA LEU A 74 -10.04 8.62 -2.31
C LEU A 74 -8.90 8.62 -1.30
N ARG A 75 -8.78 7.56 -0.49
CA ARG A 75 -7.67 7.33 0.43
C ARG A 75 -6.39 6.94 -0.30
N GLU A 76 -6.46 6.17 -1.40
CA GLU A 76 -5.35 5.95 -2.34
C GLU A 76 -4.95 7.23 -3.10
N ALA A 77 -5.92 8.01 -3.58
CA ALA A 77 -5.67 9.25 -4.33
C ALA A 77 -5.22 10.44 -3.45
N THR A 78 -5.33 10.31 -2.13
CA THR A 78 -4.80 11.28 -1.15
C THR A 78 -3.61 10.74 -0.37
N MET A 79 -3.05 9.55 -0.67
CA MET A 79 -1.79 9.10 -0.06
C MET A 79 -0.66 10.05 -0.49
N PRO A 80 -0.20 10.93 0.41
CA PRO A 80 0.98 11.74 0.20
C PRO A 80 2.15 10.88 0.68
N ASP A 81 2.88 10.24 -0.23
CA ASP A 81 3.85 9.19 0.11
C ASP A 81 3.13 7.97 0.74
N ASP A 82 3.40 6.75 0.28
CA ASP A 82 2.82 5.59 0.94
C ASP A 82 3.28 5.57 2.42
N PHE A 83 2.35 5.33 3.36
CA PHE A 83 2.65 5.45 4.79
C PHE A 83 3.85 4.62 5.24
N PHE A 84 4.17 3.51 4.58
CA PHE A 84 5.31 2.67 4.92
C PHE A 84 6.55 2.97 4.09
N GLU A 85 6.38 3.49 2.87
CA GLU A 85 7.47 3.74 1.92
C GLU A 85 8.62 4.53 2.54
N GLY A 86 9.83 4.13 2.16
CA GLY A 86 11.08 4.75 2.58
C GLY A 86 11.73 4.06 3.77
N THR A 87 12.68 4.77 4.37
CA THR A 87 13.54 4.27 5.44
C THR A 87 13.05 4.68 6.82
N TRP A 88 13.03 3.70 7.72
CA TRP A 88 12.71 3.82 9.14
C TRP A 88 13.90 3.38 9.99
N ARG A 89 14.16 4.07 11.09
CA ARG A 89 15.25 3.77 12.03
C ARG A 89 14.69 3.55 13.41
N ALA A 90 15.13 2.51 14.12
CA ALA A 90 14.77 2.31 15.52
C ALA A 90 15.16 3.56 16.36
N THR A 91 14.19 4.11 17.09
CA THR A 91 14.43 5.32 17.88
C THR A 91 15.34 5.04 19.08
N GLN A 92 16.08 6.07 19.51
CA GLN A 92 16.81 6.07 20.78
C GLN A 92 15.92 6.47 21.97
N SER A 93 14.80 7.15 21.73
CA SER A 93 13.92 7.68 22.79
C SER A 93 13.01 6.61 23.40
N GLU A 94 12.68 5.55 22.65
CA GLU A 94 11.89 4.42 23.10
C GLU A 94 12.58 3.12 22.71
N ALA A 95 13.01 2.35 23.71
CA ALA A 95 13.80 1.16 23.48
C ALA A 95 12.97 0.05 22.81
N SER A 96 13.43 -0.38 21.64
CA SER A 96 12.92 -1.60 21.00
C SER A 96 13.22 -2.83 21.88
N GLN A 97 12.29 -3.77 21.92
CA GLN A 97 12.38 -4.98 22.72
C GLN A 97 12.75 -6.17 21.84
N TRP A 98 13.77 -6.92 22.26
CA TRP A 98 14.32 -8.05 21.51
C TRP A 98 14.36 -9.27 22.42
N LYS A 99 13.33 -10.12 22.35
CA LYS A 99 13.32 -11.43 23.02
C LYS A 99 13.72 -12.48 21.99
N VAL A 100 15.03 -12.60 21.78
CA VAL A 100 15.67 -13.52 20.83
C VAL A 100 16.96 -14.06 21.44
N ASP A 101 17.37 -15.27 21.07
CA ASP A 101 18.62 -15.91 21.55
C ASP A 101 19.87 -15.34 20.86
N ARG A 102 19.87 -14.05 20.51
CA ARG A 102 20.92 -13.39 19.73
C ARG A 102 21.14 -11.97 20.26
N PRO A 103 22.33 -11.39 20.05
CA PRO A 103 22.56 -9.99 20.39
C PRO A 103 21.54 -9.08 19.70
N ALA A 104 20.94 -8.17 20.47
CA ALA A 104 20.14 -7.10 19.92
C ALA A 104 21.02 -6.18 19.06
N PRO A 105 20.51 -5.64 17.95
CA PRO A 105 21.25 -4.71 17.12
C PRO A 105 21.55 -3.40 17.86
N GLN A 106 22.75 -2.84 17.67
CA GLN A 106 23.08 -1.48 18.12
C GLN A 106 22.35 -0.42 17.30
N GLN A 107 22.08 -0.72 16.03
CA GLN A 107 21.26 0.10 15.13
C GLN A 107 20.38 -0.82 14.31
N ALA A 108 19.10 -0.47 14.14
CA ALA A 108 18.17 -1.23 13.33
C ALA A 108 17.38 -0.29 12.40
N TYR A 109 17.21 -0.73 11.17
CA TYR A 109 16.51 -0.01 10.11
C TYR A 109 15.56 -0.96 9.39
N LEU A 110 14.45 -0.41 8.92
CA LEU A 110 13.55 -1.06 7.97
C LEU A 110 13.41 -0.13 6.77
N ARG A 111 13.58 -0.67 5.57
CA ARG A 111 13.23 0.04 4.34
C ARG A 111 12.10 -0.68 3.64
N PHE A 112 11.11 0.08 3.19
CA PHE A 112 10.01 -0.41 2.39
C PHE A 112 10.04 0.25 1.01
N GLU A 113 10.13 -0.58 -0.02
CA GLU A 113 9.95 -0.17 -1.41
C GLU A 113 8.59 -0.67 -1.89
N PRO A 114 7.68 0.22 -2.35
CA PRO A 114 6.36 -0.19 -2.78
C PRO A 114 6.42 -1.11 -4.00
N THR A 115 5.49 -2.06 -4.05
CA THR A 115 5.24 -2.96 -5.18
C THR A 115 3.75 -2.98 -5.49
N ASP A 116 3.34 -3.61 -6.60
CA ASP A 116 1.94 -3.71 -7.00
C ASP A 116 1.02 -4.35 -5.94
N THR A 117 1.58 -5.18 -5.04
CA THR A 117 0.79 -5.96 -4.06
C THR A 117 1.21 -5.78 -2.60
N GLY A 118 2.07 -4.82 -2.31
CA GLY A 118 2.65 -4.62 -0.97
C GLY A 118 4.04 -3.99 -1.07
N TYR A 119 5.06 -4.63 -0.50
CA TYR A 119 6.41 -4.06 -0.41
C TYR A 119 7.52 -5.08 -0.60
N LEU A 120 8.64 -4.64 -1.15
CA LEU A 120 9.92 -5.25 -0.88
C LEU A 120 10.48 -4.60 0.39
N MET A 121 10.63 -5.39 1.46
CA MET A 121 11.16 -4.92 2.74
C MET A 121 12.58 -5.43 2.96
N VAL A 122 13.46 -4.56 3.42
CA VAL A 122 14.80 -4.94 3.89
C VAL A 122 14.98 -4.48 5.33
N ALA A 123 15.32 -5.42 6.21
CA ALA A 123 15.80 -5.12 7.56
C ALA A 123 17.33 -5.11 7.56
N TYR A 124 17.94 -4.06 8.09
CA TYR A 124 19.40 -3.92 8.15
C TYR A 124 19.82 -3.12 9.37
N GLY A 125 21.11 -3.16 9.70
CA GLY A 125 21.58 -2.57 10.94
C GLY A 125 23.04 -2.86 11.25
N VAL A 126 23.38 -2.65 12.51
CA VAL A 126 24.71 -2.94 13.08
C VAL A 126 24.54 -3.89 14.25
N VAL A 127 25.26 -5.02 14.22
CA VAL A 127 25.32 -6.01 15.30
C VAL A 127 26.79 -6.27 15.63
N ASN A 128 27.15 -6.12 16.90
CA ASN A 128 28.53 -6.24 17.41
C ASN A 128 29.54 -5.34 16.67
N GLY A 129 29.10 -4.16 16.20
CA GLY A 129 29.95 -3.24 15.44
C GLY A 129 30.09 -3.57 13.96
N GLU A 130 29.49 -4.65 13.47
CA GLU A 130 29.49 -5.03 12.06
C GLU A 130 28.15 -4.72 11.40
N ALA A 131 28.21 -4.19 10.18
CA ALA A 131 27.01 -3.96 9.37
C ALA A 131 26.43 -5.30 8.91
N CYS A 132 25.12 -5.48 9.08
CA CYS A 132 24.40 -6.67 8.65
C CYS A 132 23.07 -6.29 7.99
N ALA A 133 22.63 -7.11 7.04
CA ALA A 133 21.32 -7.00 6.42
C ALA A 133 20.68 -8.38 6.32
N GLU A 134 19.37 -8.43 6.54
CA GLU A 134 18.56 -9.58 6.19
C GLU A 134 18.37 -9.67 4.68
N ARG A 135 18.00 -10.85 4.20
CA ARG A 135 17.56 -10.99 2.81
C ARG A 135 16.29 -10.16 2.62
N PRO A 136 16.14 -9.45 1.49
CA PRO A 136 14.89 -8.76 1.21
C PRO A 136 13.72 -9.73 1.23
N GLN A 137 12.61 -9.29 1.82
CA GLN A 137 11.39 -10.07 1.98
C GLN A 137 10.28 -9.40 1.19
N MET A 138 9.57 -10.19 0.38
CA MET A 138 8.36 -9.71 -0.28
C MET A 138 7.22 -9.75 0.73
N ILE A 139 6.69 -8.58 1.09
CA ILE A 139 5.44 -8.44 1.82
C ILE A 139 4.32 -8.35 0.80
N ILE A 140 3.42 -9.32 0.83
CA ILE A 140 2.23 -9.37 -0.02
C ILE A 140 1.03 -9.12 0.90
N ALA A 141 0.33 -8.01 0.69
CA ALA A 141 -0.73 -7.53 1.57
C ALA A 141 -2.13 -7.58 0.92
N ASP A 142 -2.34 -8.52 -0.02
CA ASP A 142 -3.57 -8.67 -0.80
C ASP A 142 -4.64 -9.58 -0.15
N GLY A 143 -4.38 -10.05 1.08
CA GLY A 143 -5.26 -10.94 1.82
C GLY A 143 -5.21 -12.41 1.38
N ARG A 144 -4.39 -12.78 0.39
CA ARG A 144 -4.29 -14.16 -0.11
C ARG A 144 -3.17 -14.92 0.57
N ARG A 145 -3.40 -16.21 0.82
CA ARG A 145 -2.37 -17.15 1.23
C ARG A 145 -1.60 -17.65 0.01
N ARG A 146 -0.28 -17.75 0.12
CA ARG A 146 0.61 -18.22 -0.95
C ARG A 146 1.73 -19.09 -0.37
N PRO A 147 2.33 -20.00 -1.15
CA PRO A 147 3.53 -20.72 -0.71
C PRO A 147 4.62 -19.76 -0.24
N LEU A 148 5.22 -20.04 0.92
CA LEU A 148 6.34 -19.27 1.45
C LEU A 148 7.63 -19.68 0.71
N LEU A 149 8.04 -18.85 -0.24
CA LEU A 149 9.18 -19.08 -1.13
C LEU A 149 10.14 -17.89 -1.09
N ASP A 150 11.38 -18.10 -1.54
CA ASP A 150 12.31 -17.01 -1.77
C ASP A 150 11.90 -16.13 -2.97
N LEU A 151 12.64 -15.04 -3.20
CA LEU A 151 12.37 -14.10 -4.29
C LEU A 151 12.49 -14.71 -5.70
N ASN A 152 13.12 -15.88 -5.83
CA ASN A 152 13.22 -16.63 -7.09
C ASN A 152 12.16 -17.74 -7.19
N GLY A 153 11.21 -17.81 -6.26
CA GLY A 153 10.17 -18.84 -6.22
C GLY A 153 10.67 -20.21 -5.75
N ARG A 154 11.78 -20.29 -5.00
CA ARG A 154 12.35 -21.55 -4.50
C ARG A 154 12.03 -21.75 -3.01
N PRO A 155 11.98 -23.00 -2.52
CA PRO A 155 11.84 -23.26 -1.08
C PRO A 155 12.96 -22.60 -0.26
N ILE A 156 12.60 -22.00 0.87
CA ILE A 156 13.56 -21.36 1.78
C ILE A 156 14.17 -22.44 2.70
N PRO A 157 15.51 -22.59 2.77
CA PRO A 157 16.14 -23.53 3.68
C PRO A 157 15.73 -23.29 5.14
N GLY A 158 15.32 -24.35 5.84
CA GLY A 158 14.88 -24.31 7.23
C GLY A 158 13.39 -23.96 7.42
N VAL A 159 12.68 -23.56 6.37
CA VAL A 159 11.22 -23.41 6.40
C VAL A 159 10.57 -24.78 6.14
N PRO A 160 9.58 -25.21 6.96
CA PRO A 160 8.85 -26.46 6.72
C PRO A 160 8.20 -26.51 5.33
N ALA A 161 8.20 -27.70 4.72
CA ALA A 161 7.47 -27.91 3.46
C ALA A 161 5.97 -27.65 3.68
N GLY A 162 5.32 -27.02 2.69
CA GLY A 162 3.90 -26.64 2.79
C GLY A 162 3.64 -25.34 3.56
N ALA A 163 4.67 -24.67 4.08
CA ALA A 163 4.49 -23.37 4.70
C ALA A 163 3.88 -22.35 3.73
N MET A 164 2.91 -21.60 4.24
CA MET A 164 2.21 -20.53 3.54
C MET A 164 2.55 -19.20 4.19
N THR A 165 2.65 -18.15 3.40
CA THR A 165 2.65 -16.77 3.86
C THR A 165 1.28 -16.14 3.61
N PHE A 166 0.90 -15.23 4.48
CA PHE A 166 -0.28 -14.39 4.34
C PHE A 166 0.07 -12.96 4.75
N GLY A 167 -0.62 -12.00 4.16
CA GLY A 167 -0.59 -10.63 4.62
C GLY A 167 -1.81 -9.85 4.15
N SER A 168 -2.17 -8.83 4.91
CA SER A 168 -3.29 -7.94 4.63
C SER A 168 -2.94 -6.52 5.04
N ARG A 169 -3.61 -5.57 4.39
CA ARG A 169 -3.60 -4.16 4.74
C ARG A 169 -5.01 -3.76 5.18
N PRO A 170 -5.40 -4.02 6.45
CA PRO A 170 -6.76 -3.73 6.91
C PRO A 170 -7.08 -2.24 6.87
N ASP A 171 -6.06 -1.39 6.95
CA ASP A 171 -6.12 0.04 6.69
C ASP A 171 -4.74 0.52 6.16
N PRO A 172 -4.67 1.66 5.46
CA PRO A 172 -3.43 2.25 4.94
C PRO A 172 -2.24 2.36 5.89
N GLN A 173 -2.46 2.45 7.20
CA GLN A 173 -1.40 2.60 8.20
C GLN A 173 -1.07 1.30 8.93
N THR A 174 -1.71 0.19 8.58
CA THR A 174 -1.50 -1.11 9.21
C THR A 174 -1.17 -2.17 8.17
N LEU A 175 -0.11 -2.93 8.41
CA LEU A 175 0.12 -4.23 7.77
C LEU A 175 0.01 -5.33 8.82
N GLU A 176 -0.69 -6.39 8.47
CA GLU A 176 -0.69 -7.65 9.20
C GLU A 176 -0.09 -8.70 8.28
N LEU A 177 0.91 -9.43 8.75
CA LEU A 177 1.65 -10.38 7.93
C LEU A 177 2.11 -11.57 8.75
N GLY A 178 2.31 -12.71 8.11
CA GLY A 178 2.71 -13.91 8.82
C GLY A 178 2.93 -15.10 7.91
N SER A 179 3.19 -16.22 8.56
CA SER A 179 3.29 -17.52 7.94
C SER A 179 2.73 -18.60 8.83
N ASP A 180 2.23 -19.66 8.21
CA ASP A 180 1.71 -20.84 8.87
C ASP A 180 2.10 -22.11 8.10
N VAL A 181 2.07 -23.26 8.76
CA VAL A 181 2.15 -24.57 8.13
C VAL A 181 1.03 -25.41 8.72
N ASP A 182 0.21 -26.03 7.87
CA ASP A 182 -0.96 -26.82 8.28
C ASP A 182 -1.89 -26.08 9.28
N GLY A 183 -2.04 -24.77 9.09
CA GLY A 183 -2.86 -23.90 9.97
C GLY A 183 -2.20 -23.52 11.30
N GLN A 184 -1.01 -24.03 11.60
CA GLN A 184 -0.21 -23.62 12.74
C GLN A 184 0.68 -22.42 12.38
N VAL A 185 0.45 -21.29 13.04
CA VAL A 185 1.22 -20.06 12.81
C VAL A 185 2.69 -20.27 13.17
N LEU A 186 3.57 -20.11 12.19
CA LEU A 186 5.02 -20.08 12.35
C LEU A 186 5.50 -18.71 12.83
N GLY A 187 4.88 -17.64 12.34
CA GLY A 187 5.15 -16.29 12.81
C GLY A 187 4.10 -15.31 12.33
N ALA A 188 3.87 -14.26 13.10
CA ALA A 188 2.93 -13.20 12.79
C ALA A 188 3.48 -11.85 13.22
N GLY A 189 3.15 -10.84 12.44
CA GLY A 189 3.64 -9.50 12.50
C GLY A 189 2.52 -8.48 12.34
N ARG A 190 2.57 -7.41 13.12
CA ARG A 190 1.75 -6.21 12.92
C ARG A 190 2.66 -5.01 12.82
N TYR A 191 2.51 -4.25 11.75
CA TYR A 191 3.25 -3.03 11.46
C TYR A 191 2.24 -1.90 11.44
N LYS A 192 2.46 -0.86 12.24
CA LYS A 192 1.52 0.25 12.36
C LYS A 192 2.25 1.59 12.32
N VAL A 193 1.89 2.42 11.35
CA VAL A 193 2.34 3.80 11.26
C VAL A 193 1.42 4.70 12.08
N SER A 194 1.98 5.65 12.82
CA SER A 194 1.23 6.64 13.60
C SER A 194 0.45 7.59 12.69
N ALA A 195 -0.62 8.19 13.22
CA ALA A 195 -1.48 9.14 12.49
C ALA A 195 -0.71 10.30 11.85
N ASP A 196 0.40 10.74 12.47
CA ASP A 196 1.27 11.81 11.96
C ASP A 196 2.34 11.32 10.97
N GLY A 197 2.40 10.03 10.66
CA GLY A 197 3.33 9.44 9.69
C GLY A 197 4.79 9.37 10.14
N LYS A 198 5.09 9.70 11.40
CA LYS A 198 6.46 9.85 11.91
C LYS A 198 7.01 8.64 12.64
N THR A 199 6.12 7.80 13.18
CA THR A 199 6.49 6.64 13.99
C THR A 199 5.92 5.37 13.38
N LEU A 200 6.74 4.33 13.30
CA LEU A 200 6.35 2.98 12.91
C LEU A 200 6.57 2.05 14.11
N THR A 201 5.52 1.37 14.53
CA THR A 201 5.59 0.29 15.53
C THR A 201 5.48 -1.05 14.82
N VAL A 202 6.44 -1.94 15.06
CA VAL A 202 6.44 -3.30 14.50
C VAL A 202 6.45 -4.30 15.64
N THR A 203 5.45 -5.18 15.69
CA THR A 203 5.39 -6.30 16.62
C THR A 203 5.44 -7.58 15.84
N ASN A 204 6.51 -8.36 15.99
CA ASN A 204 6.69 -9.66 15.35
C ASN A 204 6.87 -10.72 16.43
N LYS A 205 6.20 -11.87 16.27
CA LYS A 205 6.39 -13.04 17.13
C LYS A 205 6.29 -14.33 16.34
N GLY A 206 7.02 -15.36 16.74
CA GLY A 206 6.96 -16.65 16.08
C GLY A 206 8.04 -17.62 16.53
N SER A 207 8.13 -18.72 15.81
CA SER A 207 9.14 -19.76 15.93
C SER A 207 9.78 -19.97 14.57
N GLY A 208 10.90 -19.30 14.35
CA GLY A 208 11.65 -19.40 13.10
C GLY A 208 12.64 -20.57 13.11
N PRO A 209 13.37 -20.80 12.01
CA PRO A 209 14.45 -21.80 11.93
C PRO A 209 15.57 -21.58 12.96
N LYS A 210 15.58 -20.41 13.59
CA LYS A 210 16.59 -19.89 14.52
C LYS A 210 16.12 -19.93 15.98
N GLY A 211 14.94 -20.48 16.26
CA GLY A 211 14.30 -20.49 17.57
C GLY A 211 13.09 -19.54 17.68
N PRO A 212 12.43 -19.50 18.85
CA PRO A 212 11.36 -18.55 19.12
C PRO A 212 11.88 -17.12 19.15
N PHE A 213 11.02 -16.18 18.75
CA PHE A 213 11.31 -14.76 18.79
C PHE A 213 10.06 -13.97 19.15
N GLU A 214 10.27 -12.89 19.89
CA GLU A 214 9.30 -11.81 20.07
C GLU A 214 10.06 -10.49 20.00
N VAL A 215 9.71 -9.66 19.02
CA VAL A 215 10.37 -8.39 18.73
C VAL A 215 9.33 -7.30 18.66
N VAL A 216 9.56 -6.22 19.41
CA VAL A 216 8.80 -4.98 19.30
C VAL A 216 9.77 -3.88 18.93
N MET A 217 9.64 -3.34 17.72
CA MET A 217 10.43 -2.19 17.28
C MET A 217 9.57 -0.95 17.29
N VAL A 218 10.16 0.15 17.74
CA VAL A 218 9.62 1.50 17.58
C VAL A 218 10.61 2.26 16.74
N LEU A 219 10.18 2.71 15.57
CA LEU A 219 11.02 3.35 14.58
C LEU A 219 10.51 4.74 14.24
N GLU A 220 11.44 5.64 13.94
CA GLU A 220 11.17 6.96 13.40
C GLU A 220 11.49 7.00 11.90
N ARG A 221 10.77 7.84 11.15
CA ARG A 221 11.04 8.05 9.73
C ARG A 221 12.39 8.77 9.54
N VAL A 222 13.23 8.27 8.64
CA VAL A 222 14.48 8.94 8.27
C VAL A 222 14.19 10.00 7.22
N VAL A 223 14.55 11.25 7.50
CA VAL A 223 14.36 12.39 6.58
C VAL A 223 15.63 13.25 6.56
N PRO A 224 16.20 13.54 5.37
CA PRO A 224 15.84 12.99 4.06
C PRO A 224 16.12 11.48 3.98
N ASP A 225 15.38 10.75 3.16
CA ASP A 225 15.69 9.34 2.88
C ASP A 225 17.05 9.26 2.16
N PRO A 226 18.02 8.49 2.66
CA PRO A 226 19.34 8.41 2.04
C PRO A 226 19.38 7.66 0.70
N TYR A 227 18.25 7.18 0.19
CA TYR A 227 18.17 6.35 -1.01
C TYR A 227 17.25 6.90 -2.10
#